data_AF-A0ABD7UCH9-F1
#
_entry.id   AF-A0ABD7UCH9-F1
#
_cell.length_a   1.000
_cell.length_b   1.000
_cell.length_c   1.000
_cell.angle_alpha   90.00
_cell.angle_beta   90.00
_cell.angle_gamma   90.00
#
_symmetry.space_group_name_H-M   'P 1'
#
loop_
_entity.id
_entity.type
_entity.pdbx_description
1 polymer ?
#
loop_
_entity_poly.entity_id
_entity_poly.type
_entity_poly.pdbx_seq_one_letter_code
_entity_poly.pdbx_strand_id
1 'polypeptide(L)' 'MRLDISPRTLQTLRDTGRLAFTRLQRKFYYKPGDVEKLMVYVGIRRKEKEVRERRKNGNL' A
#
# COMPACT_ATOMS: atom_id res chain seq x y z
N MET A 1 12.41 -14.26 -0.74
CA MET A 1 11.41 -13.42 -0.04
C MET A 1 10.25 -13.17 -0.99
N ARG A 2 9.08 -13.79 -0.74
CA ARG A 2 7.84 -13.52 -1.49
C ARG A 2 7.11 -12.42 -0.75
N LEU A 3 6.96 -11.26 -1.38
CA LEU A 3 6.07 -10.20 -0.91
C LEU A 3 4.65 -10.61 -1.28
N ASP A 4 3.75 -10.76 -0.31
CA ASP A 4 2.32 -11.08 -0.52
C ASP A 4 1.57 -9.85 -1.05
N ILE A 5 1.99 -9.38 -2.23
CA ILE A 5 1.43 -8.22 -2.91
C ILE A 5 0.99 -8.63 -4.30
N SER A 6 -0.26 -8.29 -4.63
CA SER A 6 -0.74 -8.44 -5.99
C SER A 6 -0.07 -7.41 -6.92
N PRO A 7 0.23 -7.77 -8.19
CA PRO A 7 0.70 -6.82 -9.19
C PRO A 7 -0.24 -5.61 -9.36
N ARG A 8 -1.55 -5.82 -9.17
CA ARG A 8 -2.56 -4.75 -9.24
C ARG A 8 -2.39 -3.73 -8.13
N THR A 9 -1.99 -4.15 -6.94
CA THR A 9 -1.69 -3.26 -5.82
C THR A 9 -0.44 -2.42 -6.13
N LEU A 10 0.64 -3.01 -6.64
CA LEU A 10 1.84 -2.24 -7.06
C LEU A 10 1.52 -1.22 -8.14
N GLN A 11 0.63 -1.58 -9.06
CA GLN A 11 0.13 -0.71 -10.12
C GLN A 11 -0.59 0.50 -9.53
N THR A 12 -1.59 0.31 -8.65
CA THR A 12 -2.28 1.43 -7.99
C THR A 12 -1.34 2.30 -7.14
N LEU A 13 -0.38 1.70 -6.43
CA LEU A 13 0.57 2.43 -5.60
C LEU A 13 1.52 3.29 -6.43
N ARG A 14 1.89 2.82 -7.62
CA ARG A 14 2.63 3.59 -8.61
C ARG A 14 1.78 4.74 -9.15
N ASP A 15 0.56 4.46 -9.59
CA ASP A 15 -0.32 5.46 -10.22
C ASP A 15 -0.74 6.55 -9.23
N THR A 16 -0.83 6.23 -7.93
CA THR A 16 -1.10 7.19 -6.86
C THR A 16 0.14 7.95 -6.37
N GLY A 17 1.32 7.67 -6.92
CA GLY A 17 2.57 8.31 -6.53
C GLY A 17 3.07 7.93 -5.13
N ARG A 18 2.53 6.86 -4.54
CA ARG A 18 2.83 6.45 -3.15
C ARG A 18 3.99 5.47 -3.05
N LEU A 19 4.39 4.87 -4.16
CA LEU A 19 5.52 3.96 -4.22
C LEU A 19 6.54 4.49 -5.23
N ALA A 20 7.74 4.78 -4.73
CA ALA A 20 8.87 5.11 -5.58
C ALA A 20 9.19 3.92 -6.49
N PHE A 21 9.39 4.19 -7.78
CA PHE A 21 9.69 3.18 -8.76
C PHE A 21 10.82 3.64 -9.67
N THR A 22 11.54 2.67 -10.21
CA THR A 22 12.50 2.89 -11.28
C THR A 22 12.02 2.15 -12.51
N ARG A 23 11.85 2.87 -13.62
CA ARG A 23 11.54 2.26 -14.90
C ARG A 23 12.84 1.97 -15.63
N LEU A 24 13.11 0.69 -15.86
CA LEU A 24 14.19 0.26 -16.73
C LEU A 24 13.57 -0.46 -17.92
N GLN A 25 13.71 0.14 -19.10
CA GLN A 25 13.05 -0.28 -20.33
C GLN A 25 11.52 -0.38 -20.15
N ARG A 26 10.97 -1.60 -20.25
CA ARG A 26 9.54 -1.91 -20.18
C ARG A 26 9.16 -2.58 -18.84
N LYS A 27 10.08 -2.62 -17.88
CA LYS A 27 9.86 -3.17 -16.54
C LYS A 27 9.94 -2.09 -15.47
N PHE A 28 9.07 -2.24 -14.47
CA PHE A 28 9.05 -1.41 -13.28
C PHE A 28 9.72 -2.18 -12.14
N TYR A 29 10.67 -1.53 -11.50
CA TYR A 29 11.40 -2.06 -10.35
C TYR A 29 11.09 -1.22 -9.12
N TYR A 30 11.05 -1.89 -7.98
CA TYR A 30 10.74 -1.30 -6.69
C TYR A 30 11.83 -1.66 -5.69
N LYS A 31 12.17 -0.74 -4.80
CA LYS A 31 13.06 -1.06 -3.68
C LYS A 31 12.27 -1.85 -2.63
N PRO A 32 12.78 -3.00 -2.15
CA PRO A 32 12.09 -3.81 -1.15
C PRO A 32 11.78 -3.03 0.13
N GLY A 33 12.70 -2.20 0.62
CA GLY A 33 12.46 -1.38 1.82
C GLY A 33 11.34 -0.34 1.67
N ASP A 34 11.14 0.20 0.45
CA ASP A 34 10.03 1.12 0.19
C ASP A 34 8.70 0.37 0.12
N VAL A 35 8.72 -0.84 -0.45
CA VAL A 35 7.54 -1.72 -0.49
C VAL A 35 7.13 -2.17 0.92
N GLU A 36 8.08 -2.57 1.76
CA GLU A 36 7.83 -2.99 3.15
C GLU A 36 7.24 -1.86 3.99
N LYS A 37 7.85 -0.66 3.96
CA LYS A 37 7.32 0.52 4.67
C LYS A 37 5.90 0.84 4.25
N LEU A 38 5.63 0.74 2.95
CA LEU A 38 4.32 0.99 2.41
C LEU A 38 3.29 -0.08 2.82
N MET A 39 3.68 -1.36 2.89
CA MET A 39 2.79 -2.42 3.41
C MET A 39 2.40 -2.14 4.85
N VAL A 40 3.36 -1.76 5.69
CA VAL A 40 3.10 -1.37 7.08
C VAL A 40 2.14 -0.20 7.13
N TYR A 41 2.38 0.86 6.34
CA TYR A 41 1.50 2.02 6.29
C TYR A 41 0.08 1.68 5.79
N VAL A 42 -0.06 0.86 4.73
CA VAL A 42 -1.37 0.44 4.21
C VAL A 42 -2.12 -0.41 5.23
N GLY A 43 -1.42 -1.30 5.95
CA GLY A 43 -1.98 -2.08 7.06
C GLY A 43 -2.50 -1.18 8.18
N ILE A 44 -1.71 -0.19 8.60
CA ILE A 44 -2.11 0.82 9.61
C ILE A 44 -3.35 1.58 9.13
N ARG A 45 -3.37 2.06 7.88
CA ARG A 45 -4.52 2.80 7.31
C ARG A 45 -5.80 1.99 7.25
N ARG A 46 -5.71 0.68 6.95
CA ARG A 46 -6.87 -0.23 6.97
C ARG A 46 -7.45 -0.30 8.38
N LYS A 47 -6.58 -0.47 9.39
CA LYS A 47 -6.97 -0.55 10.79
C LYS A 47 -7.55 0.77 11.30
N GLU A 48 -6.97 1.93 10.93
CA GLU A 48 -7.52 3.25 11.24
C GLU A 48 -8.91 3.47 10.67
N LYS A 49 -9.14 3.06 9.41
CA LYS A 49 -10.45 3.19 8.76
C LYS A 49 -11.50 2.36 9.51
N GLU A 50 -11.17 1.13 9.88
CA GLU A 50 -12.06 0.26 10.65
C GLU A 50 -12.39 0.83 12.05
N VAL A 51 -11.39 1.38 12.76
CA VAL A 51 -11.59 2.04 14.06
C VAL A 51 -12.49 3.27 13.91
N ARG A 52 -12.29 4.08 12.87
CA ARG A 52 -13.12 5.26 12.61
C ARG A 52 -14.56 4.89 12.27
N GLU A 53 -14.77 3.85 11.47
CA GLU A 53 -16.11 3.35 11.15
C GLU A 53 -16.80 2.76 12.40
N ARG A 54 -16.09 2.02 13.26
CA ARG A 54 -16.65 1.57 14.56
C ARG A 54 -17.08 2.73 15.46
N ARG A 55 -16.29 3.82 15.52
CA ARG A 55 -16.65 5.00 16.32
C ARG A 55 -17.89 5.73 15.79
N LYS A 56 -18.12 5.72 14.48
CA LYS A 56 -19.36 6.28 13.88
C LYS A 56 -20.58 5.40 14.15
N ASN A 57 -20.41 4.08 14.11
CA ASN A 57 -21.50 3.13 14.31
C ASN A 57 -21.88 2.91 15.78
N GLY A 58 -21.04 3.34 16.74
CA GLY A 58 -21.33 3.29 18.18
C GLY A 58 -21.95 4.57 18.75
N ASN A 59 -22.34 5.52 17.90
CA ASN A 59 -22.93 6.80 18.31
C ASN A 59 -24.37 6.95 17.78
N LEU A 60 -25.10 5.83 17.71
CA LEU A 60 -26.54 5.76 17.44
C LEU A 60 -27.29 5.38 18.72
#